data_AF-A0A7L2XFR8-F1
#
_entry.id   AF-A0A7L2XFR8-F1
#
_cell.length_a   1.000
_cell.length_b   1.000
_cell.length_c   1.000
_cell.angle_alpha   90.00
_cell.angle_beta   90.00
_cell.angle_gamma   90.00
#
_symmetry.space_group_name_H-M   'P 1'
#
loop_
_entity.id
_entity.type
_entity.pdbx_description
1 polymer ?
#
loop_
_entity_poly.entity_id
_entity_poly.type
_entity_poly.pdbx_seq_one_letter_code
_entity_poly.pdbx_strand_id
1 'polypeptide(L)'
;RFSLLLLNLEEYYFEQHTANHIINKDCKDERKFRGSLKICSKSLIFEPDDNIQPIIKILLRDCISIKAPEDNEANNPFTRNTSGGISVVCSQVFLIKERNVIAPYKTVRGRTEHLFQLDVAGKVGDVVQTLHQLYRASCLDKMGDQAAMITAILQSRLARTSFDKNRFQSISETLHMECKAEMVTPLVTNPGHVCVTDANLYFQPLNGYPKLVVQITLQNVRRIYKRRHGLMPLGLEVFCTENDLCSDIYLKFYNYQDRDEVYFLIATYIENHIAEHTAESYMLQWQRGHISNYQYLLHLNNLADRSCNDLSQYPVFPWIIADYSSSVLDLTKPETFRDLSKPVGALNKERLDRLVTRYQEMTEPKFMYGSHYSSPGYVLFYLVRVAPEYMLCLQNGKFDHADRMFNSIAETWKNCLDGATDFKELIPEFYENDSSFLVNSLKLDLGKRQGGKMVEDVELPPWASG
;
A
#
# COMPACT_ATOMS: atom_id res chain seq x y z
N ARG A 1 -10.03 9.47 -6.49
CA ARG A 1 -11.18 8.53 -6.40
C ARG A 1 -10.69 7.08 -6.30
N PHE A 2 -11.41 5.98 -6.63
CA PHE A 2 -11.05 4.60 -6.19
C PHE A 2 -9.57 4.29 -6.39
N SER A 3 -8.97 3.66 -5.39
CA SER A 3 -7.61 3.15 -5.40
C SER A 3 -7.59 1.81 -4.66
N LEU A 4 -6.58 0.98 -4.93
CA LEU A 4 -6.45 -0.30 -4.23
C LEU A 4 -6.20 -0.12 -2.72
N LEU A 5 -5.80 1.07 -2.28
CA LEU A 5 -5.66 1.43 -0.85
C LEU A 5 -7.00 1.43 -0.10
N LEU A 6 -8.11 1.48 -0.82
CA LEU A 6 -9.45 1.35 -0.23
C LEU A 6 -9.78 -0.10 0.13
N LEU A 7 -8.99 -1.07 -0.32
CA LEU A 7 -9.10 -2.47 0.10
C LEU A 7 -8.57 -2.64 1.53
N ASN A 8 -9.07 -3.65 2.24
CA ASN A 8 -8.47 -4.07 3.50
C ASN A 8 -7.12 -4.76 3.24
N LEU A 9 -6.29 -4.90 4.27
CA LEU A 9 -5.09 -5.73 4.18
C LEU A 9 -5.46 -7.16 3.76
N GLU A 10 -4.66 -7.72 2.85
CA GLU A 10 -4.88 -9.05 2.25
C GLU A 10 -6.25 -9.21 1.57
N GLU A 11 -6.79 -8.13 1.02
CA GLU A 11 -7.98 -8.15 0.17
C GLU A 11 -7.58 -8.00 -1.31
N TYR A 12 -8.25 -8.75 -2.18
CA TYR A 12 -8.02 -8.74 -3.61
C TYR A 12 -9.21 -8.13 -4.35
N TYR A 13 -8.92 -7.30 -5.34
CA TYR A 13 -9.92 -6.77 -6.25
C TYR A 13 -10.02 -7.69 -7.48
N PHE A 14 -11.18 -8.30 -7.70
CA PHE A 14 -11.35 -9.32 -8.75
C PHE A 14 -11.91 -8.77 -10.05
N GLU A 15 -13.01 -8.03 -9.99
CA GLU A 15 -13.74 -7.59 -11.19
C GLU A 15 -14.64 -6.40 -10.89
N GLN A 16 -15.00 -5.65 -11.93
CA GLN A 16 -15.98 -4.57 -11.86
C GLN A 16 -17.07 -4.70 -12.89
N HIS A 17 -18.20 -4.10 -12.57
CA HIS A 17 -19.36 -3.98 -13.45
C HIS A 17 -19.92 -2.56 -13.36
N THR A 18 -20.31 -1.99 -14.50
CA THR A 18 -21.07 -0.74 -14.50
C THR A 18 -22.47 -1.01 -13.96
N ALA A 19 -22.91 -0.19 -13.00
CA ALA A 19 -24.17 -0.38 -12.31
C ALA A 19 -24.80 0.96 -11.93
N ASN A 20 -26.12 0.95 -11.75
CA ASN A 20 -26.89 2.02 -11.14
C ASN A 20 -27.24 1.66 -9.71
N HIS A 21 -26.76 2.43 -8.74
CA HIS A 21 -27.19 2.34 -7.34
C HIS A 21 -28.52 3.09 -7.18
N ILE A 22 -29.55 2.36 -6.79
CA ILE A 22 -30.92 2.87 -6.66
C ILE A 22 -31.24 3.07 -5.17
N ILE A 23 -31.69 4.26 -4.83
CA ILE A 23 -32.17 4.62 -3.48
C ILE A 23 -33.66 4.94 -3.58
N ASN A 24 -34.45 4.46 -2.61
CA ASN A 24 -35.91 4.65 -2.54
C ASN A 24 -36.63 4.14 -3.81
N LYS A 25 -36.32 2.92 -4.24
CA LYS A 25 -37.01 2.28 -5.38
C LYS A 25 -38.53 2.34 -5.17
N ASP A 26 -39.28 2.64 -6.23
CA ASP A 26 -40.75 2.67 -6.24
C ASP A 26 -41.38 3.76 -5.33
N CYS A 27 -40.58 4.76 -4.90
CA CYS A 27 -41.05 5.95 -4.20
C CYS A 27 -40.97 7.20 -5.10
N LYS A 28 -41.71 8.27 -4.76
CA LYS A 28 -41.67 9.56 -5.48
C LYS A 28 -40.27 10.19 -5.55
N ASP A 29 -39.39 9.82 -4.63
CA ASP A 29 -38.00 10.31 -4.50
C ASP A 29 -36.96 9.26 -4.92
N GLU A 30 -37.27 8.39 -5.89
CA GLU A 30 -36.31 7.43 -6.44
C GLU A 30 -35.09 8.16 -7.02
N ARG A 31 -33.90 7.80 -6.55
CA ARG A 31 -32.63 8.34 -7.05
C ARG A 31 -31.77 7.23 -7.62
N LYS A 32 -31.21 7.47 -8.80
CA LYS A 32 -30.28 6.55 -9.46
C LYS A 32 -28.93 7.22 -9.61
N PHE A 33 -27.89 6.56 -9.12
CA PHE A 33 -26.51 6.98 -9.28
C PHE A 33 -25.80 5.93 -10.12
N ARG A 34 -25.37 6.31 -11.32
CA ARG A 34 -24.50 5.47 -12.13
C ARG A 34 -23.12 5.41 -11.52
N GLY A 35 -22.44 4.27 -11.67
CA GLY A 35 -21.07 4.09 -11.21
C GLY A 35 -20.50 2.72 -11.53
N SER A 36 -19.36 2.44 -10.92
CA SER A 36 -18.63 1.18 -11.01
C SER A 36 -18.79 0.39 -9.70
N LEU A 37 -19.42 -0.78 -9.80
CA LEU A 37 -19.52 -1.77 -8.73
C LEU A 37 -18.33 -2.73 -8.80
N LYS A 38 -17.49 -2.71 -7.80
CA LYS A 38 -16.25 -3.49 -7.68
C LYS A 38 -16.45 -4.64 -6.70
N ILE A 39 -16.16 -5.84 -7.17
CA ILE A 39 -16.24 -7.08 -6.41
C ILE A 39 -14.85 -7.40 -5.87
N CYS A 40 -14.69 -7.34 -4.55
CA CYS A 40 -13.43 -7.60 -3.86
C CYS A 40 -13.58 -8.80 -2.91
N SER A 41 -12.47 -9.38 -2.47
CA SER A 41 -12.50 -10.63 -1.71
C SER A 41 -13.11 -10.50 -0.31
N LYS A 42 -13.12 -9.29 0.28
CA LYS A 42 -13.67 -9.02 1.61
C LYS A 42 -14.76 -7.95 1.61
N SER A 43 -14.96 -7.24 0.51
CA SER A 43 -15.89 -6.12 0.41
C SER A 43 -16.50 -5.95 -0.99
N LEU A 44 -17.62 -5.25 -1.02
CA LEU A 44 -18.28 -4.73 -2.21
C LEU A 44 -18.11 -3.21 -2.19
N ILE A 45 -17.52 -2.64 -3.25
CA ILE A 45 -17.25 -1.21 -3.33
C ILE A 45 -17.98 -0.62 -4.52
N PHE A 46 -18.87 0.34 -4.28
CA PHE A 46 -19.51 1.12 -5.33
C PHE A 46 -18.89 2.51 -5.40
N GLU A 47 -18.31 2.83 -6.54
CA GLU A 47 -17.80 4.16 -6.87
C GLU A 47 -18.78 4.82 -7.85
N PRO A 48 -19.55 5.85 -7.44
CA PRO A 48 -20.42 6.58 -8.36
C PRO A 48 -19.62 7.22 -9.51
N ASP A 49 -20.26 7.71 -10.57
CA ASP A 49 -19.57 8.52 -11.61
C ASP A 49 -19.40 9.99 -11.16
N ASP A 50 -20.30 10.49 -10.32
CA ASP A 50 -20.25 11.86 -9.76
C ASP A 50 -19.33 11.95 -8.53
N ASN A 51 -18.27 12.77 -8.63
CA ASN A 51 -17.27 12.98 -7.57
C ASN A 51 -17.83 13.65 -6.29
N ILE A 52 -19.03 14.21 -6.34
CA ILE A 52 -19.70 14.76 -5.15
C ILE A 52 -20.14 13.62 -4.23
N GLN A 53 -20.64 12.53 -4.81
CA GLN A 53 -21.14 11.38 -4.05
C GLN A 53 -19.99 10.57 -3.44
N PRO A 54 -20.15 10.06 -2.21
CA PRO A 54 -19.15 9.20 -1.59
C PRO A 54 -19.04 7.85 -2.30
N ILE A 55 -17.85 7.26 -2.25
CA ILE A 55 -17.66 5.83 -2.49
C ILE A 55 -18.32 5.07 -1.34
N ILE A 56 -19.10 4.04 -1.68
CA ILE A 56 -19.80 3.18 -0.73
C ILE A 56 -19.01 1.88 -0.63
N LYS A 57 -18.46 1.57 0.55
CA LYS A 57 -17.79 0.30 0.83
C LYS A 57 -18.61 -0.52 1.84
N ILE A 58 -19.03 -1.71 1.43
CA ILE A 58 -19.78 -2.66 2.25
C ILE A 58 -18.87 -3.86 2.50
N LEU A 59 -18.57 -4.16 3.76
CA LEU A 59 -17.80 -5.36 4.10
C LEU A 59 -18.71 -6.58 4.00
N LEU A 60 -18.22 -7.67 3.38
CA LEU A 60 -19.02 -8.88 3.19
C LEU A 60 -19.44 -9.50 4.53
N ARG A 61 -18.57 -9.45 5.54
CA ARG A 61 -18.89 -9.90 6.91
C ARG A 61 -20.04 -9.12 7.57
N ASP A 62 -20.31 -7.90 7.11
CA ASP A 62 -21.37 -7.03 7.64
C ASP A 62 -22.70 -7.20 6.84
N CYS A 63 -22.68 -8.00 5.76
CA CYS A 63 -23.87 -8.33 4.97
C CYS A 63 -24.80 -9.26 5.74
N ILE A 64 -26.10 -9.01 5.63
CA ILE A 64 -27.20 -9.82 6.16
C ILE A 64 -27.77 -10.70 5.05
N SER A 65 -27.95 -10.14 3.86
CA SER A 65 -28.39 -10.91 2.68
C SER A 65 -27.90 -10.29 1.38
N ILE A 66 -27.56 -11.14 0.42
CA ILE A 66 -27.24 -10.77 -0.96
C ILE A 66 -28.22 -11.56 -1.83
N LYS A 67 -29.01 -10.89 -2.68
CA LYS A 67 -30.02 -11.53 -3.53
C LYS A 67 -30.03 -10.88 -4.90
N ALA A 68 -30.31 -11.67 -5.94
CA ALA A 68 -30.93 -11.15 -7.15
C ALA A 68 -32.44 -11.09 -6.87
N PRO A 69 -33.10 -9.92 -6.87
CA PRO A 69 -34.55 -9.87 -6.80
C PRO A 69 -35.12 -10.67 -7.97
N GLU A 70 -35.99 -11.64 -7.69
CA GLU A 70 -36.76 -12.30 -8.73
C GLU A 70 -37.77 -11.29 -9.28
N ASP A 71 -37.76 -11.06 -10.60
CA ASP A 71 -38.78 -10.25 -11.24
C ASP A 71 -40.13 -10.99 -11.06
N ASN A 72 -41.05 -10.43 -10.26
CA ASN A 72 -42.40 -10.97 -10.06
C ASN A 72 -43.29 -10.90 -11.33
N GLU A 73 -42.73 -10.66 -12.52
CA GLU A 73 -43.42 -10.61 -13.80
C GLU A 73 -43.15 -11.85 -14.68
N ALA A 74 -43.13 -13.04 -14.08
CA ALA A 74 -43.03 -14.31 -14.82
C ALA A 74 -44.22 -14.64 -15.76
N ASN A 75 -45.16 -13.71 -15.98
CA ASN A 75 -46.38 -13.95 -16.76
C ASN A 75 -46.51 -13.15 -18.06
N ASN A 76 -45.53 -12.32 -18.46
CA ASN A 76 -45.64 -11.57 -19.72
C ASN A 76 -44.43 -11.78 -20.66
N PRO A 77 -44.56 -12.63 -21.71
CA PRO A 77 -43.45 -12.94 -22.61
C PRO A 77 -42.96 -11.77 -23.48
N PHE A 78 -43.65 -10.63 -23.46
CA PHE A 78 -43.38 -9.46 -24.30
C PHE A 78 -42.62 -8.32 -23.59
N THR A 79 -42.38 -8.41 -22.27
CA THR A 79 -41.58 -7.44 -21.50
C THR A 79 -40.20 -8.02 -21.13
N ARG A 80 -39.37 -8.36 -22.13
CA ARG A 80 -37.95 -8.71 -21.91
C ARG A 80 -37.07 -7.48 -21.61
N ASN A 81 -37.45 -6.67 -20.64
CA ASN A 81 -36.55 -5.72 -19.98
C ASN A 81 -36.34 -6.21 -18.55
N THR A 82 -35.60 -7.31 -18.43
CA THR A 82 -35.18 -7.89 -17.15
C THR A 82 -34.43 -6.85 -16.33
N SER A 83 -34.98 -6.44 -15.20
CA SER A 83 -34.34 -5.45 -14.33
C SER A 83 -33.33 -6.18 -13.43
N GLY A 84 -32.20 -6.58 -14.03
CA GLY A 84 -31.13 -7.35 -13.39
C GLY A 84 -30.44 -6.61 -12.24
N GLY A 85 -31.09 -6.61 -11.07
CA GLY A 85 -30.62 -5.98 -9.84
C GLY A 85 -29.92 -6.96 -8.90
N ILE A 86 -29.04 -6.42 -8.06
CA ILE A 86 -28.44 -7.10 -6.92
C ILE A 86 -28.83 -6.29 -5.68
N SER A 87 -29.66 -6.88 -4.80
CA SER A 87 -29.97 -6.29 -3.50
C SER A 87 -28.99 -6.81 -2.46
N VAL A 88 -28.33 -5.89 -1.77
CA VAL A 88 -27.41 -6.15 -0.66
C VAL A 88 -27.96 -5.46 0.58
N VAL A 89 -28.34 -6.27 1.57
CA VAL A 89 -28.74 -5.78 2.90
C VAL A 89 -27.56 -5.96 3.84
N CYS A 90 -27.15 -4.91 4.53
CA CYS A 90 -26.04 -4.95 5.48
C CYS A 90 -26.37 -4.20 6.78
N SER A 91 -25.57 -4.43 7.82
CA SER A 91 -25.69 -3.78 9.12
C SER A 91 -24.82 -2.53 9.26
N GLN A 92 -23.87 -2.34 8.34
CA GLN A 92 -22.90 -1.27 8.37
C GLN A 92 -22.38 -0.99 6.95
N VAL A 93 -22.11 0.29 6.68
CA VAL A 93 -21.50 0.75 5.43
C VAL A 93 -20.52 1.90 5.69
N PHE A 94 -19.46 1.98 4.90
CA PHE A 94 -18.47 3.04 4.97
C PHE A 94 -18.63 3.99 3.77
N LEU A 95 -18.71 5.28 4.05
CA LEU A 95 -18.73 6.34 3.06
C LEU A 95 -17.34 6.99 3.01
N ILE A 96 -16.76 7.02 1.81
CA ILE A 96 -15.35 7.34 1.60
C ILE A 96 -15.23 8.40 0.50
N LYS A 97 -14.30 9.35 0.67
CA LYS A 97 -13.98 10.39 -0.33
C LYS A 97 -15.20 11.17 -0.84
N GLU A 98 -16.11 11.55 0.06
CA GLU A 98 -17.20 12.47 -0.28
C GLU A 98 -16.61 13.78 -0.83
N ARG A 99 -17.12 14.27 -1.97
CA ARG A 99 -16.56 15.43 -2.70
C ARG A 99 -15.07 15.29 -3.03
N ASN A 100 -14.59 14.06 -3.18
CA ASN A 100 -13.19 13.71 -3.43
C ASN A 100 -12.20 14.24 -2.35
N VAL A 101 -12.67 14.42 -1.11
CA VAL A 101 -11.83 14.85 0.02
C VAL A 101 -11.21 13.64 0.71
N ILE A 102 -9.90 13.69 0.96
CA ILE A 102 -9.20 12.65 1.75
C ILE A 102 -9.45 12.92 3.22
N ALA A 103 -10.25 12.07 3.86
CA ALA A 103 -10.64 12.19 5.25
C ALA A 103 -10.95 10.79 5.84
N PRO A 104 -11.01 10.67 7.17
CA PRO A 104 -11.47 9.44 7.81
C PRO A 104 -12.82 8.96 7.27
N TYR A 105 -12.98 7.65 7.16
CA TYR A 105 -14.19 7.03 6.61
C TYR A 105 -15.37 7.30 7.53
N LYS A 106 -16.49 7.73 6.95
CA LYS A 106 -17.74 7.92 7.68
C LYS A 106 -18.49 6.60 7.76
N THR A 107 -18.60 6.04 8.96
CA THR A 107 -19.36 4.82 9.21
C THR A 107 -20.85 5.13 9.40
N VAL A 108 -21.70 4.46 8.63
CA VAL A 108 -23.15 4.45 8.83
C VAL A 108 -23.52 3.07 9.39
N ARG A 109 -24.13 3.06 10.58
CA ARG A 109 -24.57 1.84 11.26
C ARG A 109 -26.09 1.72 11.21
N GLY A 110 -26.57 0.48 11.18
CA GLY A 110 -27.97 0.16 11.08
C GLY A 110 -28.26 -0.65 9.83
N ARG A 111 -29.44 -1.29 9.80
CA ARG A 111 -29.85 -2.09 8.65
C ARG A 111 -30.12 -1.18 7.45
N THR A 112 -29.30 -1.29 6.41
CA THR A 112 -29.48 -0.59 5.13
C THR A 112 -29.63 -1.59 3.98
N GLU A 113 -30.38 -1.20 2.96
CA GLU A 113 -30.52 -1.95 1.71
C GLU A 113 -29.94 -1.13 0.56
N HIS A 114 -29.09 -1.77 -0.24
CA HIS A 114 -28.45 -1.20 -1.42
C HIS A 114 -28.82 -2.03 -2.65
N LEU A 115 -29.49 -1.39 -3.60
CA LEU A 115 -29.87 -2.04 -4.86
C LEU A 115 -28.96 -1.57 -5.99
N PHE A 116 -28.26 -2.51 -6.62
CA PHE A 116 -27.38 -2.26 -7.75
C PHE A 116 -27.95 -2.90 -9.02
N GLN A 117 -28.41 -2.10 -9.96
CA GLN A 117 -28.85 -2.58 -11.27
C GLN A 117 -27.67 -2.60 -12.23
N LEU A 118 -27.24 -3.79 -12.67
CA LEU A 118 -26.11 -3.91 -13.60
C LEU A 118 -26.52 -3.49 -15.02
N ASP A 119 -25.62 -2.82 -15.74
CA ASP A 119 -25.84 -2.48 -17.17
C ASP A 119 -25.94 -3.75 -18.03
N VAL A 120 -25.26 -4.84 -17.63
CA VAL A 120 -25.29 -6.15 -18.32
C VAL A 120 -26.10 -7.15 -17.50
N ALA A 121 -27.43 -7.17 -17.70
CA ALA A 121 -28.35 -8.01 -16.93
C ALA A 121 -27.98 -9.51 -16.94
N GLY A 122 -27.41 -10.03 -18.04
CA GLY A 122 -26.98 -11.42 -18.15
C GLY A 122 -25.87 -11.85 -17.18
N LYS A 123 -25.13 -10.91 -16.58
CA LYS A 123 -24.05 -11.20 -15.62
C LYS A 123 -24.52 -11.28 -14.17
N VAL A 124 -25.75 -10.89 -13.86
CA VAL A 124 -26.24 -10.79 -12.48
C VAL A 124 -26.12 -12.11 -11.73
N GLY A 125 -26.48 -13.24 -12.36
CA GLY A 125 -26.36 -14.57 -11.76
C GLY A 125 -24.91 -14.91 -11.36
N ASP A 126 -23.96 -14.70 -12.28
CA ASP A 126 -22.54 -14.98 -12.05
C ASP A 126 -21.95 -14.09 -10.94
N VAL A 127 -22.33 -12.82 -10.91
CA VAL A 127 -21.89 -11.86 -9.88
C VAL A 127 -22.46 -12.24 -8.52
N VAL A 128 -23.75 -12.60 -8.44
CA VAL A 128 -24.37 -13.04 -7.18
C VAL A 128 -23.77 -14.34 -6.69
N GLN A 129 -23.48 -15.30 -7.57
CA GLN A 129 -22.79 -16.54 -7.21
C GLN A 129 -21.39 -16.27 -6.65
N THR A 130 -20.63 -15.38 -7.30
CA THR A 130 -19.31 -14.94 -6.83
C THR A 130 -19.42 -14.28 -5.45
N LEU A 131 -20.36 -13.34 -5.28
CA LEU A 131 -20.60 -12.67 -4.01
C LEU A 131 -20.99 -13.65 -2.90
N HIS A 132 -21.81 -14.66 -3.19
CA HIS A 132 -22.14 -15.70 -2.21
C HIS A 132 -20.93 -16.54 -1.81
N GLN A 133 -20.04 -16.88 -2.74
CA GLN A 133 -18.82 -17.60 -2.43
C GLN A 133 -17.90 -16.78 -1.50
N LEU A 134 -17.74 -15.49 -1.79
CA LEU A 134 -16.92 -14.58 -0.98
C LEU A 134 -17.57 -14.26 0.38
N TYR A 135 -18.89 -14.10 0.41
CA TYR A 135 -19.65 -13.95 1.64
C TYR A 135 -19.47 -15.16 2.57
N ARG A 136 -19.56 -16.39 2.03
CA ARG A 136 -19.26 -17.62 2.79
C ARG A 136 -17.85 -17.60 3.37
N ALA A 137 -16.85 -17.19 2.58
CA ALA A 137 -15.49 -17.05 3.07
C ALA A 137 -15.40 -16.06 4.24
N SER A 138 -16.11 -14.93 4.16
CA SER A 138 -16.12 -13.91 5.22
C SER A 138 -16.80 -14.35 6.53
N CYS A 139 -17.64 -15.39 6.47
CA CYS A 139 -18.36 -15.94 7.62
C CYS A 139 -17.63 -17.09 8.33
N LEU A 140 -16.42 -17.49 7.89
CA LEU A 140 -15.63 -18.52 8.57
C LEU A 140 -15.03 -17.98 9.87
N ASP A 141 -14.99 -18.79 10.92
CA ASP A 141 -14.54 -18.34 12.25
C ASP A 141 -13.03 -18.06 12.33
N LYS A 142 -12.22 -18.85 11.61
CA LYS A 142 -10.76 -18.77 11.65
C LYS A 142 -10.23 -17.92 10.51
N MET A 143 -9.41 -16.91 10.83
CA MET A 143 -8.76 -16.05 9.83
C MET A 143 -7.92 -16.85 8.81
N GLY A 144 -7.24 -17.92 9.26
CA GLY A 144 -6.49 -18.81 8.37
C GLY A 144 -7.37 -19.50 7.33
N ASP A 145 -8.58 -19.92 7.70
CA ASP A 145 -9.51 -20.57 6.78
C ASP A 145 -10.09 -19.56 5.79
N GLN A 146 -10.38 -18.33 6.25
CA GLN A 146 -10.76 -17.21 5.36
C GLN A 146 -9.68 -16.96 4.30
N ALA A 147 -8.42 -16.82 4.74
CA ALA A 147 -7.28 -16.57 3.87
C ALA A 147 -7.06 -17.72 2.87
N ALA A 148 -7.17 -18.98 3.32
CA ALA A 148 -7.05 -20.15 2.45
C ALA A 148 -8.14 -20.21 1.37
N MET A 149 -9.40 -19.95 1.74
CA MET A 149 -10.52 -19.94 0.78
C MET A 149 -10.38 -18.80 -0.23
N ILE A 150 -10.03 -17.59 0.21
CA ILE A 150 -9.77 -16.44 -0.69
C ILE A 150 -8.60 -16.75 -1.62
N THR A 151 -7.52 -17.33 -1.11
CA THR A 151 -6.35 -17.73 -1.91
C THR A 151 -6.74 -18.77 -2.95
N ALA A 152 -7.54 -19.78 -2.60
CA ALA A 152 -8.03 -20.78 -3.55
C ALA A 152 -8.88 -20.16 -4.67
N ILE A 153 -9.75 -19.20 -4.35
CA ILE A 153 -10.54 -18.45 -5.35
C ILE A 153 -9.62 -17.66 -6.28
N LEU A 154 -8.64 -16.95 -5.73
CA LEU A 154 -7.66 -16.19 -6.52
C LEU A 154 -6.88 -17.11 -7.45
N GLN A 155 -6.33 -18.21 -6.94
CA GLN A 155 -5.55 -19.18 -7.72
C GLN A 155 -6.38 -19.81 -8.84
N SER A 156 -7.66 -20.13 -8.56
CA SER A 156 -8.59 -20.62 -9.58
C SER A 156 -8.80 -19.59 -10.71
N ARG A 157 -8.97 -18.31 -10.36
CA ARG A 157 -9.11 -17.23 -11.36
C ARG A 157 -7.83 -17.01 -12.17
N LEU A 158 -6.67 -16.98 -11.53
CA LEU A 158 -5.38 -16.88 -12.21
C LEU A 158 -5.10 -18.07 -13.13
N ALA A 159 -5.53 -19.28 -12.76
CA ALA A 159 -5.35 -20.47 -13.59
C ALA A 159 -6.26 -20.51 -14.84
N ARG A 160 -7.36 -19.74 -14.84
CA ARG A 160 -8.31 -19.67 -15.96
C ARG A 160 -8.03 -18.53 -16.94
N THR A 161 -6.99 -17.74 -16.67
CA THR A 161 -6.60 -16.58 -17.47
C THR A 161 -5.14 -16.72 -17.87
N SER A 162 -4.77 -16.02 -18.93
CA SER A 162 -3.41 -15.87 -19.42
C SER A 162 -3.22 -14.41 -19.84
N PHE A 163 -1.98 -14.02 -20.10
CA PHE A 163 -1.69 -12.74 -20.73
C PHE A 163 -2.41 -12.63 -22.10
N ASP A 164 -3.01 -11.48 -22.37
CA ASP A 164 -3.67 -11.20 -23.66
C ASP A 164 -2.60 -10.78 -24.67
N LYS A 165 -2.20 -11.70 -25.55
CA LYS A 165 -1.13 -11.46 -26.54
C LYS A 165 -1.45 -10.35 -27.55
N ASN A 166 -2.71 -9.93 -27.68
CA ASN A 166 -3.07 -8.76 -28.49
C ASN A 166 -2.61 -7.44 -27.85
N ARG A 167 -2.07 -7.50 -26.62
CA ARG A 167 -1.51 -6.35 -25.89
C ARG A 167 -0.03 -6.13 -26.14
N PHE A 168 0.63 -6.97 -26.93
CA PHE A 168 1.99 -6.70 -27.39
C PHE A 168 2.02 -5.42 -28.22
N GLN A 169 3.11 -4.67 -28.10
CA GLN A 169 3.33 -3.44 -28.86
C GLN A 169 3.58 -3.73 -30.34
N SER A 170 4.23 -4.85 -30.64
CA SER A 170 4.46 -5.30 -32.01
C SER A 170 4.08 -6.76 -32.20
N ILE A 171 3.50 -7.08 -33.36
CA ILE A 171 3.24 -8.44 -33.81
C ILE A 171 4.52 -9.26 -34.04
N SER A 172 5.68 -8.58 -34.13
CA SER A 172 6.98 -9.21 -34.29
C SER A 172 7.62 -9.64 -32.97
N GLU A 173 7.06 -9.24 -31.82
CA GLU A 173 7.61 -9.62 -30.52
C GLU A 173 7.52 -11.13 -30.31
N THR A 174 8.64 -11.71 -29.87
CA THR A 174 8.72 -13.13 -29.54
C THR A 174 8.56 -13.31 -28.04
N LEU A 175 7.56 -14.09 -27.64
CA LEU A 175 7.33 -14.45 -26.24
C LEU A 175 8.43 -15.41 -25.75
N HIS A 176 9.12 -15.05 -24.68
CA HIS A 176 10.09 -15.91 -24.00
C HIS A 176 9.49 -16.61 -22.78
N MET A 177 8.74 -15.88 -21.96
CA MET A 177 8.16 -16.42 -20.73
C MET A 177 6.84 -15.75 -20.36
N GLU A 178 5.92 -16.53 -19.80
CA GLU A 178 4.71 -16.07 -19.15
C GLU A 178 4.56 -16.78 -17.79
N CYS A 179 4.33 -16.02 -16.72
CA CYS A 179 4.08 -16.59 -15.39
C CYS A 179 3.14 -15.70 -14.56
N LYS A 180 2.67 -16.23 -13.42
CA LYS A 180 1.78 -15.52 -12.51
C LYS A 180 2.62 -14.75 -11.48
N ALA A 181 2.25 -13.50 -11.23
CA ALA A 181 2.86 -12.69 -10.18
C ALA A 181 1.87 -11.68 -9.62
N GLU A 182 2.26 -10.98 -8.57
CA GLU A 182 1.55 -9.85 -8.02
C GLU A 182 2.41 -8.60 -8.18
N MET A 183 1.85 -7.54 -8.74
CA MET A 183 2.49 -6.22 -8.71
C MET A 183 2.35 -5.64 -7.31
N VAL A 184 3.47 -5.26 -6.71
CA VAL A 184 3.57 -4.71 -5.37
C VAL A 184 3.57 -3.19 -5.44
N THR A 185 2.75 -2.59 -4.59
CA THR A 185 2.73 -1.15 -4.29
C THR A 185 2.66 -1.00 -2.77
N PRO A 186 2.94 0.19 -2.19
CA PRO A 186 2.85 0.38 -0.75
C PRO A 186 1.51 -0.11 -0.18
N LEU A 187 1.58 -1.04 0.78
CA LEU A 187 0.46 -1.71 1.48
C LEU A 187 -0.41 -2.66 0.64
N VAL A 188 -0.22 -2.75 -0.68
CA VAL A 188 -1.14 -3.49 -1.55
C VAL A 188 -0.42 -4.28 -2.63
N THR A 189 -0.88 -5.51 -2.85
CA THR A 189 -0.47 -6.33 -4.00
C THR A 189 -1.65 -6.52 -4.96
N ASN A 190 -1.35 -6.54 -6.25
CA ASN A 190 -2.35 -6.71 -7.30
C ASN A 190 -2.00 -7.93 -8.17
N PRO A 191 -2.76 -9.02 -8.13
CA PRO A 191 -2.47 -10.23 -8.90
C PRO A 191 -2.63 -10.05 -10.41
N GLY A 192 -1.81 -10.76 -11.18
CA GLY A 192 -1.83 -10.72 -12.63
C GLY A 192 -0.84 -11.68 -13.27
N HIS A 193 -0.55 -11.40 -14.54
CA HIS A 193 0.38 -12.18 -15.36
C HIS A 193 1.56 -11.31 -15.78
N VAL A 194 2.76 -11.85 -15.60
CA VAL A 194 4.01 -11.29 -16.11
C VAL A 194 4.32 -11.97 -17.44
N CYS A 195 4.76 -11.19 -18.41
CA CYS A 195 5.13 -11.67 -19.72
C CYS A 195 6.41 -10.97 -20.18
N VAL A 196 7.41 -11.74 -20.62
CA VAL A 196 8.69 -11.22 -21.09
C VAL A 196 8.85 -11.60 -22.56
N THR A 197 9.07 -10.59 -23.40
CA THR A 197 9.36 -10.76 -24.83
C THR A 197 10.82 -10.43 -25.12
N ASP A 198 11.19 -10.46 -26.40
CA ASP A 198 12.48 -9.98 -26.88
C ASP A 198 12.67 -8.46 -26.85
N ALA A 199 11.62 -7.69 -26.51
CA ALA A 199 11.68 -6.23 -26.48
C ALA A 199 11.13 -5.62 -25.18
N ASN A 200 10.21 -6.29 -24.48
CA ASN A 200 9.44 -5.70 -23.40
C ASN A 200 9.21 -6.67 -22.22
N LEU A 201 9.14 -6.10 -21.03
CA LEU A 201 8.51 -6.69 -19.85
C LEU A 201 7.09 -6.15 -19.74
N TYR A 202 6.12 -7.04 -19.63
CA TYR A 202 4.71 -6.71 -19.42
C TYR A 202 4.20 -7.26 -18.09
N PHE A 203 3.28 -6.52 -17.48
CA PHE A 203 2.43 -7.00 -16.39
C PHE A 203 0.97 -6.68 -16.68
N GLN A 204 0.12 -7.70 -16.72
CA GLN A 204 -1.32 -7.57 -16.94
C GLN A 204 -2.06 -7.90 -15.63
N PRO A 205 -2.68 -6.91 -14.96
CA PRO A 205 -3.50 -7.16 -13.77
C PRO A 205 -4.73 -7.99 -14.11
N LEU A 206 -5.13 -8.89 -13.22
CA LEU A 206 -6.33 -9.73 -13.39
C LEU A 206 -7.61 -8.89 -13.52
N ASN A 207 -7.66 -7.76 -12.83
CA ASN A 207 -8.81 -6.84 -12.75
C ASN A 207 -8.73 -5.66 -13.73
N GLY A 208 -7.66 -5.55 -14.52
CA GLY A 208 -7.43 -4.44 -15.45
C GLY A 208 -7.19 -3.07 -14.80
N TYR A 209 -6.87 -3.01 -13.50
CA TYR A 209 -6.56 -1.79 -12.75
C TYR A 209 -5.09 -1.78 -12.28
N PRO A 210 -4.39 -0.63 -12.21
CA PRO A 210 -4.82 0.72 -12.56
C PRO A 210 -4.88 0.99 -14.06
N LYS A 211 -4.20 0.17 -14.86
CA LYS A 211 -4.26 0.17 -16.32
C LYS A 211 -4.30 -1.28 -16.82
N LEU A 212 -4.80 -1.48 -18.04
CA LEU A 212 -4.99 -2.82 -18.62
C LEU A 212 -3.69 -3.63 -18.69
N VAL A 213 -2.58 -2.98 -19.03
CA VAL A 213 -1.24 -3.57 -19.05
C VAL A 213 -0.22 -2.52 -18.64
N VAL A 214 0.73 -2.91 -17.80
CA VAL A 214 1.98 -2.19 -17.52
C VAL A 214 3.04 -2.74 -18.47
N GLN A 215 3.79 -1.86 -19.11
CA GLN A 215 4.83 -2.22 -20.09
C GLN A 215 6.09 -1.42 -19.78
N ILE A 216 7.23 -2.12 -19.81
CA ILE A 216 8.58 -1.59 -19.67
C ILE A 216 9.39 -2.09 -20.86
N THR A 217 9.94 -1.18 -21.65
CA THR A 217 10.87 -1.54 -22.72
C THR A 217 12.19 -2.00 -22.13
N LEU A 218 12.67 -3.18 -22.51
CA LEU A 218 13.86 -3.80 -21.91
C LEU A 218 15.12 -2.95 -22.11
N GLN A 219 15.24 -2.27 -23.25
CA GLN A 219 16.35 -1.34 -23.53
C GLN A 219 16.41 -0.14 -22.56
N ASN A 220 15.29 0.21 -21.94
CA ASN A 220 15.24 1.31 -20.96
C ASN A 220 15.63 0.85 -19.55
N VAL A 221 15.70 -0.46 -19.30
CA VAL A 221 16.03 -1.00 -17.98
C VAL A 221 17.50 -0.69 -17.66
N ARG A 222 17.72 -0.10 -16.48
CA ARG A 222 19.05 0.27 -15.97
C ARG A 222 19.47 -0.60 -14.80
N ARG A 223 18.54 -0.96 -13.93
CA ARG A 223 18.82 -1.77 -12.73
C ARG A 223 17.71 -2.77 -12.51
N ILE A 224 18.09 -3.96 -12.08
CA ILE A 224 17.18 -4.99 -11.58
C ILE A 224 17.69 -5.53 -10.27
N TYR A 225 16.81 -5.74 -9.31
CA TYR A 225 17.18 -6.28 -8.01
C TYR A 225 16.26 -7.42 -7.61
N LYS A 226 16.88 -8.54 -7.28
CA LYS A 226 16.22 -9.60 -6.54
C LYS A 226 15.94 -9.10 -5.12
N ARG A 227 14.70 -9.24 -4.65
CA ARG A 227 14.25 -8.77 -3.33
C ARG A 227 13.70 -9.91 -2.49
N ARG A 228 13.74 -9.72 -1.16
CA ARG A 228 12.88 -10.44 -0.23
C ARG A 228 11.53 -9.73 -0.12
N HIS A 229 10.44 -10.50 -0.15
CA HIS A 229 9.09 -10.03 0.12
C HIS A 229 8.48 -10.92 1.19
N GLY A 230 8.03 -10.34 2.31
CA GLY A 230 7.60 -11.11 3.47
C GLY A 230 8.69 -12.06 3.99
N LEU A 231 9.95 -11.59 3.98
CA LEU A 231 11.16 -12.35 4.34
C LEU A 231 11.49 -13.56 3.44
N MET A 232 10.79 -13.73 2.32
CA MET A 232 11.01 -14.81 1.35
C MET A 232 11.61 -14.27 0.04
N PRO A 233 12.48 -14.99 -0.68
CA PRO A 233 13.19 -14.50 -1.88
C PRO A 233 12.29 -14.49 -3.13
N LEU A 234 11.15 -13.81 -3.05
CA LEU A 234 10.08 -13.84 -4.05
C LEU A 234 9.94 -12.53 -4.83
N GLY A 235 10.75 -11.51 -4.51
CA GLY A 235 10.62 -10.19 -5.11
C GLY A 235 11.59 -9.93 -6.27
N LEU A 236 11.17 -9.09 -7.21
CA LEU A 236 11.98 -8.51 -8.27
C LEU A 236 11.57 -7.06 -8.51
N GLU A 237 12.51 -6.13 -8.40
CA GLU A 237 12.32 -4.73 -8.80
C GLU A 237 13.05 -4.42 -10.08
N VAL A 238 12.45 -3.58 -10.92
CA VAL A 238 13.01 -3.11 -12.18
C VAL A 238 12.96 -1.59 -12.21
N PHE A 239 14.09 -0.98 -12.57
CA PHE A 239 14.28 0.47 -12.63
C PHE A 239 14.75 0.86 -14.03
N CYS A 240 14.11 1.86 -14.60
CA CYS A 240 14.45 2.50 -15.86
C CYS A 240 15.33 3.75 -15.66
N THR A 241 15.52 4.18 -14.42
CA THR A 241 16.36 5.32 -14.04
C THR A 241 17.52 4.87 -13.15
N GLU A 242 18.62 5.64 -13.18
CA GLU A 242 19.83 5.30 -12.44
C GLU A 242 19.70 5.55 -10.93
N ASN A 243 19.05 6.66 -10.55
CA ASN A 243 19.13 7.18 -9.18
C ASN A 243 17.79 7.22 -8.43
N ASP A 244 16.65 6.90 -9.07
CA ASP A 244 15.38 6.96 -8.36
C ASP A 244 15.29 5.87 -7.29
N LEU A 245 14.66 6.25 -6.18
CA LEU A 245 14.38 5.39 -5.03
C LEU A 245 13.26 4.38 -5.31
N CYS A 246 12.24 4.82 -6.03
CA CYS A 246 11.08 4.01 -6.38
C CYS A 246 11.35 3.28 -7.69
N SER A 247 11.05 1.98 -7.73
CA SER A 247 11.13 1.20 -8.96
C SER A 247 9.96 1.49 -9.89
N ASP A 248 10.17 1.34 -11.19
CA ASP A 248 9.11 1.43 -12.20
C ASP A 248 8.09 0.30 -12.08
N ILE A 249 8.55 -0.87 -11.61
CA ILE A 249 7.70 -1.98 -11.20
C ILE A 249 8.36 -2.80 -10.10
N TYR A 250 7.54 -3.30 -9.17
CA TYR A 250 7.93 -4.31 -8.19
C TYR A 250 7.00 -5.51 -8.35
N LEU A 251 7.57 -6.68 -8.63
CA LEU A 251 6.86 -7.94 -8.81
C LEU A 251 7.17 -8.90 -7.65
N LYS A 252 6.13 -9.53 -7.12
CA LYS A 252 6.19 -10.63 -6.16
C LYS A 252 5.70 -11.91 -6.86
N PHE A 253 6.54 -12.93 -6.87
CA PHE A 253 6.25 -14.22 -7.49
C PHE A 253 5.73 -15.24 -6.47
N TYR A 254 5.07 -16.29 -6.97
CA TYR A 254 4.60 -17.39 -6.13
C TYR A 254 5.69 -18.42 -5.80
N ASN A 255 6.78 -18.44 -6.58
CA ASN A 255 7.95 -19.27 -6.36
C ASN A 255 9.21 -18.53 -6.85
N TYR A 256 10.38 -18.94 -6.36
CA TYR A 256 11.64 -18.26 -6.67
C TYR A 256 12.18 -18.62 -8.07
N GLN A 257 11.78 -19.75 -8.63
CA GLN A 257 12.21 -20.20 -9.95
C GLN A 257 11.68 -19.27 -11.04
N ASP A 258 10.38 -18.95 -11.01
CA ASP A 258 9.78 -17.99 -11.94
C ASP A 258 10.44 -16.60 -11.82
N ARG A 259 10.72 -16.18 -10.58
CA ARG A 259 11.42 -14.91 -10.31
C ARG A 259 12.81 -14.91 -10.95
N ASP A 260 13.59 -15.96 -10.72
CA ASP A 260 14.96 -16.09 -11.24
C ASP A 260 14.96 -16.14 -12.77
N GLU A 261 14.03 -16.86 -13.39
CA GLU A 261 13.91 -16.94 -14.84
C GLU A 261 13.58 -15.57 -15.46
N VAL A 262 12.59 -14.84 -14.92
CA VAL A 262 12.28 -13.47 -15.35
C VAL A 262 13.50 -12.55 -15.16
N TYR A 263 14.20 -12.67 -14.03
CA TYR A 263 15.42 -11.90 -13.79
C TYR A 263 16.48 -12.16 -14.87
N PHE A 264 16.77 -13.42 -15.19
CA PHE A 264 17.77 -13.77 -16.19
C PHE A 264 17.38 -13.32 -17.60
N LEU A 265 16.08 -13.42 -17.94
CA LEU A 265 15.58 -12.93 -19.22
C LEU A 265 15.68 -11.42 -19.37
N ILE A 266 15.43 -10.63 -18.32
CA ILE A 266 15.62 -9.18 -18.39
C ILE A 266 17.12 -8.87 -18.44
N ALA A 267 17.93 -9.60 -17.65
CA ALA A 267 19.35 -9.36 -17.51
C ALA A 267 20.14 -9.45 -18.82
N THR A 268 19.73 -10.33 -19.74
CA THR A 268 20.38 -10.53 -21.05
C THR A 268 20.25 -9.31 -21.97
N TYR A 269 19.27 -8.44 -21.75
CA TYR A 269 19.03 -7.24 -22.56
C TYR A 269 19.67 -5.97 -21.98
N ILE A 270 20.28 -6.06 -20.79
CA ILE A 270 21.01 -4.95 -20.20
C ILE A 270 22.43 -4.99 -20.78
N GLU A 271 22.69 -4.15 -21.80
CA GLU A 271 23.98 -4.08 -22.53
C GLU A 271 25.21 -3.92 -21.61
N ASN A 272 25.00 -3.34 -20.44
CA ASN A 272 25.94 -3.30 -19.34
C ASN A 272 25.25 -3.84 -18.09
N HIS A 273 24.90 -5.13 -18.06
CA HIS A 273 24.48 -5.75 -16.82
C HIS A 273 25.66 -5.69 -15.86
N ILE A 274 25.73 -4.59 -15.11
CA ILE A 274 26.68 -4.42 -14.03
C ILE A 274 26.39 -5.59 -13.09
N ALA A 275 27.31 -6.54 -12.99
CA ALA A 275 27.32 -7.47 -11.89
C ALA A 275 27.16 -6.62 -10.64
N GLU A 276 26.07 -6.83 -9.88
CA GLU A 276 25.66 -6.02 -8.72
C GLU A 276 26.88 -5.35 -8.10
N HIS A 277 26.94 -4.01 -8.16
CA HIS A 277 28.00 -3.28 -7.48
C HIS A 277 28.05 -3.79 -6.05
N THR A 278 29.14 -4.48 -5.71
CA THR A 278 29.24 -5.13 -4.42
C THR A 278 29.30 -4.06 -3.33
N ALA A 279 29.00 -4.44 -2.09
CA ALA A 279 29.13 -3.53 -0.96
C ALA A 279 30.53 -2.89 -0.90
N GLU A 280 31.57 -3.65 -1.28
CA GLU A 280 32.96 -3.20 -1.35
C GLU A 280 33.17 -2.16 -2.46
N SER A 281 32.52 -2.31 -3.62
CA SER A 281 32.61 -1.35 -4.71
C SER A 281 32.05 0.02 -4.29
N TYR A 282 30.85 0.04 -3.70
CA TYR A 282 30.26 1.29 -3.21
C TYR A 282 31.06 1.88 -2.06
N MET A 283 31.57 1.04 -1.15
CA MET A 283 32.42 1.50 -0.04
C MET A 283 33.66 2.23 -0.57
N LEU A 284 34.33 1.67 -1.59
CA LEU A 284 35.52 2.30 -2.17
C LEU A 284 35.20 3.63 -2.86
N GLN A 285 34.07 3.71 -3.58
CA GLN A 285 33.61 4.96 -4.19
C GLN A 285 33.30 6.03 -3.14
N TRP A 286 32.63 5.64 -2.06
CA TRP A 286 32.32 6.53 -0.93
C TRP A 286 33.57 7.02 -0.22
N GLN A 287 34.51 6.13 0.11
CA GLN A 287 35.79 6.50 0.74
C GLN A 287 36.65 7.43 -0.12
N ARG A 288 36.54 7.32 -1.45
CA ARG A 288 37.20 8.22 -2.41
C ARG A 288 36.45 9.53 -2.65
N GLY A 289 35.26 9.71 -2.06
CA GLY A 289 34.43 10.89 -2.25
C GLY A 289 33.72 10.96 -3.61
N HIS A 290 33.64 9.86 -4.35
CA HIS A 290 32.91 9.81 -5.63
C HIS A 290 31.39 9.83 -5.42
N ILE A 291 30.92 9.33 -4.28
CA ILE A 291 29.52 9.35 -3.87
C ILE A 291 29.40 9.91 -2.45
N SER A 292 28.31 10.62 -2.18
CA SER A 292 27.99 11.21 -0.88
C SER A 292 27.58 10.16 0.17
N ASN A 293 27.54 10.55 1.44
CA ASN A 293 26.97 9.72 2.51
C ASN A 293 25.52 9.31 2.21
N TYR A 294 24.73 10.23 1.65
CA TYR A 294 23.33 9.99 1.28
C TYR A 294 23.21 8.86 0.24
N GLN A 295 23.95 8.98 -0.86
CA GLN A 295 24.00 7.97 -1.92
C GLN A 295 24.52 6.63 -1.39
N TYR A 296 25.57 6.64 -0.58
CA TYR A 296 26.13 5.42 -0.01
C TYR A 296 25.11 4.69 0.89
N LEU A 297 24.41 5.41 1.78
CA LEU A 297 23.34 4.84 2.60
C LEU A 297 22.19 4.29 1.76
N LEU A 298 21.84 4.94 0.65
CA LEU A 298 20.84 4.42 -0.29
C LEU A 298 21.28 3.13 -0.96
N HIS A 299 22.54 3.03 -1.37
CA HIS A 299 23.09 1.80 -1.92
C HIS A 299 23.10 0.67 -0.88
N LEU A 300 23.46 0.96 0.38
CA LEU A 300 23.39 -0.02 1.46
C LEU A 300 21.95 -0.47 1.74
N ASN A 301 20.99 0.45 1.77
CA ASN A 301 19.57 0.11 1.90
C ASN A 301 19.11 -0.80 0.76
N ASN A 302 19.48 -0.48 -0.48
CA ASN A 302 19.20 -1.32 -1.64
C ASN A 302 19.84 -2.71 -1.52
N LEU A 303 21.11 -2.84 -1.15
CA LEU A 303 21.76 -4.14 -0.96
C LEU A 303 21.15 -4.95 0.20
N ALA A 304 20.50 -4.27 1.15
CA ALA A 304 19.77 -4.88 2.26
C ALA A 304 18.31 -5.25 1.92
N ASP A 305 17.94 -5.24 0.64
CA ASP A 305 16.58 -5.49 0.12
C ASP A 305 15.52 -4.46 0.52
N ARG A 306 15.91 -3.26 0.93
CA ARG A 306 14.97 -2.20 1.26
C ARG A 306 14.44 -1.51 0.01
N SER A 307 13.17 -1.11 0.05
CA SER A 307 12.45 -0.54 -1.08
C SER A 307 11.38 0.44 -0.61
N CYS A 308 11.21 1.53 -1.37
CA CYS A 308 10.12 2.49 -1.16
C CYS A 308 8.74 1.91 -1.50
N ASN A 309 8.68 0.82 -2.27
CA ASN A 309 7.43 0.14 -2.64
C ASN A 309 6.94 -0.84 -1.56
N ASP A 310 7.76 -1.17 -0.55
CA ASP A 310 7.38 -2.00 0.59
C ASP A 310 7.66 -1.28 1.92
N LEU A 311 6.61 -0.72 2.52
CA LEU A 311 6.72 0.02 3.79
C LEU A 311 7.23 -0.83 4.96
N SER A 312 7.15 -2.16 4.88
CA SER A 312 7.71 -3.04 5.91
C SER A 312 9.24 -3.13 5.84
N GLN A 313 9.80 -2.81 4.67
CA GLN A 313 11.23 -2.81 4.36
C GLN A 313 11.65 -1.46 3.78
N TYR A 314 11.04 -0.37 4.25
CA TYR A 314 11.37 0.98 3.78
C TYR A 314 12.85 1.32 4.04
N PRO A 315 13.50 2.15 3.21
CA PRO A 315 14.86 2.62 3.49
C PRO A 315 14.97 3.31 4.85
N VAL A 316 16.09 3.10 5.54
CA VAL A 316 16.36 3.60 6.89
C VAL A 316 17.57 4.50 6.86
N PHE A 317 17.42 5.66 7.49
CA PHE A 317 18.48 6.66 7.69
C PHE A 317 18.65 6.93 9.18
N PRO A 318 19.88 7.15 9.66
CA PRO A 318 20.11 7.44 11.06
C PRO A 318 19.64 8.86 11.43
N TRP A 319 19.24 9.06 12.68
CA TRP A 319 19.31 10.40 13.28
C TRP A 319 20.76 10.89 13.31
N ILE A 320 21.03 12.09 12.79
CA ILE A 320 22.37 12.69 12.80
C ILE A 320 22.49 13.80 13.85
N ILE A 321 21.56 14.74 13.86
CA ILE A 321 21.54 15.84 14.82
C ILE A 321 20.92 15.37 16.14
N ALA A 322 21.50 15.80 17.26
CA ALA A 322 20.98 15.58 18.61
C ALA A 322 20.45 16.86 19.25
N ASP A 323 20.78 18.04 18.70
CA ASP A 323 20.30 19.34 19.18
C ASP A 323 19.15 19.88 18.32
N TYR A 324 17.94 19.76 18.87
CA TYR A 324 16.71 20.30 18.28
C TYR A 324 16.12 21.45 19.12
N SER A 325 16.92 22.04 20.01
CA SER A 325 16.46 23.02 21.00
C SER A 325 17.15 24.38 20.90
N SER A 326 18.41 24.41 20.44
CA SER A 326 19.16 25.65 20.27
C SER A 326 18.57 26.53 19.17
N SER A 327 18.74 27.85 19.33
CA SER A 327 18.40 28.85 18.31
C SER A 327 19.35 28.85 17.12
N VAL A 328 20.58 28.36 17.29
CA VAL A 328 21.59 28.24 16.24
C VAL A 328 22.20 26.84 16.32
N LEU A 329 22.27 26.16 15.17
CA LEU A 329 22.87 24.83 15.07
C LEU A 329 24.38 24.94 14.84
N ASP A 330 25.16 24.67 15.89
CA ASP A 330 26.63 24.72 15.83
C ASP A 330 27.22 23.37 15.42
N LEU A 331 27.53 23.22 14.13
CA LEU A 331 28.09 21.99 13.58
C LEU A 331 29.55 21.72 13.97
N THR A 332 30.18 22.57 14.79
CA THR A 332 31.54 22.35 15.29
C THR A 332 31.57 21.63 16.63
N LYS A 333 30.43 21.56 17.33
CA LYS A 333 30.31 20.90 18.63
C LYS A 333 30.02 19.41 18.47
N PRO A 334 30.82 18.51 19.08
CA PRO A 334 30.55 17.08 19.04
C PRO A 334 29.16 16.72 19.59
N GLU A 335 28.72 17.38 20.66
CA GLU A 335 27.40 17.19 21.29
C GLU A 335 26.19 17.56 20.41
N THR A 336 26.39 18.29 19.32
CA THR A 336 25.34 18.56 18.33
C THR A 336 24.98 17.30 17.54
N PHE A 337 25.87 16.31 17.50
CA PHE A 337 25.68 15.08 16.74
C PHE A 337 25.35 13.90 17.66
N ARG A 338 24.52 13.00 17.15
CA ARG A 338 24.28 11.71 17.77
C ARG A 338 25.56 10.86 17.74
N ASP A 339 25.80 10.11 18.81
CA ASP A 339 26.74 8.98 18.80
C ASP A 339 26.24 7.85 17.86
N LEU A 340 26.81 7.79 16.66
CA LEU A 340 26.48 6.78 15.63
C LEU A 340 27.00 5.38 15.94
N SER A 341 27.84 5.21 16.98
CA SER A 341 28.27 3.88 17.43
C SER A 341 27.18 3.13 18.20
N LYS A 342 26.09 3.83 18.57
CA LYS A 342 25.02 3.31 19.42
C LYS A 342 23.67 3.31 18.69
N PRO A 343 22.83 2.29 18.92
CA PRO A 343 21.42 2.33 18.51
C PRO A 343 20.64 3.35 19.36
N VAL A 344 19.48 3.80 18.88
CA VAL A 344 18.60 4.78 19.56
C VAL A 344 18.40 4.40 21.03
N GLY A 345 18.05 3.14 21.28
CA GLY A 345 17.76 2.60 22.60
C GLY A 345 18.89 2.75 23.62
N ALA A 346 20.14 2.91 23.17
CA ALA A 346 21.33 3.00 24.01
C ALA A 346 21.87 4.44 24.19
N LEU A 347 21.24 5.44 23.57
CA LEU A 347 21.68 6.84 23.68
C LEU A 347 21.38 7.44 25.06
N ASN A 348 20.21 7.13 25.62
CA ASN A 348 19.85 7.50 26.99
C ASN A 348 20.26 6.38 27.95
N LYS A 349 21.20 6.69 28.85
CA LYS A 349 21.76 5.74 29.83
C LYS A 349 20.71 5.16 30.78
N GLU A 350 19.85 5.99 31.35
CA GLU A 350 18.81 5.53 32.29
C GLU A 350 17.84 4.57 31.60
N ARG A 351 17.46 4.88 30.35
CA ARG A 351 16.64 3.97 29.56
C ARG A 351 17.37 2.66 29.26
N LEU A 352 18.64 2.73 28.87
CA LEU A 352 19.44 1.54 28.59
C LEU A 352 19.51 0.63 29.82
N ASP A 353 19.76 1.17 31.01
CA ASP A 353 19.82 0.40 32.25
C ASP A 353 18.50 -0.36 32.48
N ARG A 354 17.35 0.30 32.29
CA ARG A 354 16.03 -0.38 32.36
C ARG A 354 15.87 -1.49 31.33
N LEU A 355 16.32 -1.28 30.09
CA LEU A 355 16.25 -2.29 29.03
C LEU A 355 17.13 -3.51 29.35
N VAL A 356 18.33 -3.28 29.87
CA VAL A 356 19.25 -4.34 30.31
C VAL A 356 18.64 -5.15 31.46
N THR A 357 18.10 -4.49 32.48
CA THR A 357 17.42 -5.17 33.60
C THR A 357 16.28 -6.05 33.10
N ARG A 358 15.37 -5.49 32.27
CA ARG A 358 14.28 -6.25 31.66
C ARG A 358 14.78 -7.45 30.86
N TYR A 359 15.82 -7.28 30.06
CA TYR A 359 16.43 -8.36 29.26
C TYR A 359 16.99 -9.49 30.15
N GLN A 360 17.65 -9.14 31.26
CA GLN A 360 18.21 -10.11 32.20
C GLN A 360 17.11 -10.92 32.91
N GLU A 361 16.02 -10.26 33.30
CA GLU A 361 14.87 -10.88 33.98
C GLU A 361 13.96 -11.71 33.06
N MET A 362 14.02 -11.48 31.74
CA MET A 362 13.15 -12.15 30.78
C MET A 362 13.52 -13.62 30.54
N THR A 363 12.51 -14.45 30.32
CA THR A 363 12.68 -15.83 29.86
C THR A 363 13.00 -15.89 28.36
N GLU A 364 13.61 -16.98 27.89
CA GLU A 364 13.88 -17.16 26.46
C GLU A 364 12.57 -17.27 25.62
N PRO A 365 12.56 -16.78 24.37
CA PRO A 365 13.64 -16.08 23.68
C PRO A 365 13.81 -14.63 24.16
N LYS A 366 15.04 -14.25 24.52
CA LYS A 366 15.34 -12.89 24.98
C LYS A 366 15.45 -11.88 23.83
N PHE A 367 15.07 -10.64 24.10
CA PHE A 367 15.13 -9.52 23.15
C PHE A 367 15.31 -8.18 23.88
N MET A 368 16.13 -7.30 23.32
CA MET A 368 16.42 -5.99 23.91
C MET A 368 15.32 -4.96 23.65
N TYR A 369 14.75 -4.97 22.43
CA TYR A 369 13.78 -3.99 21.98
C TYR A 369 12.47 -4.69 21.57
N GLY A 370 11.35 -4.31 22.19
CA GLY A 370 10.02 -4.84 21.85
C GLY A 370 9.38 -4.15 20.63
N SER A 371 10.08 -3.21 20.02
CA SER A 371 9.64 -2.49 18.82
C SER A 371 10.84 -2.30 17.89
N HIS A 372 10.59 -2.34 16.60
CA HIS A 372 11.62 -2.24 15.57
C HIS A 372 11.85 -0.76 15.20
N TYR A 373 13.06 -0.38 14.80
CA TYR A 373 13.39 1.00 14.42
C TYR A 373 12.75 1.48 13.11
N SER A 374 12.23 0.54 12.32
CA SER A 374 11.57 0.77 11.03
C SER A 374 10.30 -0.07 10.97
N SER A 375 9.16 0.54 10.71
CA SER A 375 7.89 -0.17 10.53
C SER A 375 6.98 0.64 9.60
N PRO A 376 5.97 0.02 8.96
CA PRO A 376 5.01 0.77 8.14
C PRO A 376 4.36 1.91 8.92
N GLY A 377 4.03 1.69 10.20
CA GLY A 377 3.46 2.72 11.06
C GLY A 377 4.41 3.89 11.30
N TYR A 378 5.72 3.64 11.38
CA TYR A 378 6.72 4.69 11.58
C TYR A 378 6.98 5.50 10.30
N VAL A 379 7.03 4.83 9.15
CA VAL A 379 7.15 5.51 7.86
C VAL A 379 5.95 6.41 7.63
N LEU A 380 4.73 5.90 7.85
CA LEU A 380 3.51 6.69 7.68
C LEU A 380 3.31 7.74 8.77
N PHE A 381 3.87 7.55 9.96
CA PHE A 381 3.92 8.61 10.97
C PHE A 381 4.60 9.86 10.40
N TYR A 382 5.72 9.70 9.69
CA TYR A 382 6.39 10.81 9.02
C TYR A 382 5.63 11.30 7.77
N LEU A 383 5.14 10.37 6.94
CA LEU A 383 4.60 10.68 5.61
C LEU A 383 3.10 11.01 5.57
N VAL A 384 2.39 11.06 6.70
CA VAL A 384 0.92 11.22 6.71
C VAL A 384 0.41 12.44 5.93
N ARG A 385 1.21 13.51 5.83
CA ARG A 385 0.84 14.76 5.13
C ARG A 385 0.92 14.67 3.61
N VAL A 386 1.78 13.80 3.09
CA VAL A 386 1.97 13.57 1.63
C VAL A 386 1.36 12.26 1.15
N ALA A 387 1.20 11.28 2.04
CA ALA A 387 0.60 9.98 1.76
C ALA A 387 -0.58 9.64 2.71
N PRO A 388 -1.58 10.52 2.88
CA PRO A 388 -2.66 10.33 3.85
C PRO A 388 -3.51 9.07 3.57
N GLU A 389 -3.66 8.66 2.31
CA GLU A 389 -4.39 7.45 1.96
C GLU A 389 -3.71 6.18 2.45
N TYR A 390 -2.38 6.15 2.53
CA TYR A 390 -1.66 5.01 3.10
C TYR A 390 -1.96 4.90 4.59
N MET A 391 -2.03 6.03 5.31
CA MET A 391 -2.41 6.03 6.73
C MET A 391 -3.84 5.53 6.92
N LEU A 392 -4.78 6.03 6.12
CA LEU A 392 -6.17 5.55 6.15
C LEU A 392 -6.27 4.05 5.84
N CYS A 393 -5.49 3.53 4.90
CA CYS A 393 -5.43 2.10 4.60
C CYS A 393 -4.93 1.30 5.82
N LEU A 394 -3.79 1.69 6.39
CA LEU A 394 -3.16 1.00 7.52
C LEU A 394 -4.01 1.03 8.80
N GLN A 395 -4.70 2.15 9.06
CA GLN A 395 -5.49 2.40 10.27
C GLN A 395 -7.00 2.19 10.07
N ASN A 396 -7.40 1.34 9.11
CA ASN A 396 -8.80 0.95 8.88
C ASN A 396 -9.76 2.15 8.70
N GLY A 397 -9.34 3.12 7.91
CA GLY A 397 -10.12 4.29 7.52
C GLY A 397 -10.03 5.47 8.48
N LYS A 398 -9.05 5.51 9.39
CA LYS A 398 -8.87 6.61 10.33
C LYS A 398 -7.45 7.16 10.27
N PHE A 399 -7.26 8.40 10.69
CA PHE A 399 -5.94 8.86 11.08
C PHE A 399 -5.62 8.38 12.50
N ASP A 400 -4.35 8.47 12.90
CA ASP A 400 -3.94 8.18 14.27
C ASP A 400 -4.48 9.25 15.23
N HIS A 401 -4.40 8.98 16.53
CA HIS A 401 -4.73 9.94 17.57
C HIS A 401 -3.81 11.17 17.46
N ALA A 402 -4.37 12.38 17.54
CA ALA A 402 -3.65 13.65 17.34
C ALA A 402 -2.37 13.77 18.20
N ASP A 403 -2.40 13.33 19.46
CA ASP A 403 -1.22 13.36 20.35
C ASP A 403 -0.11 12.39 19.97
N ARG A 404 -0.40 11.38 19.11
CA ARG A 404 0.58 10.39 18.63
C ARG A 404 1.08 10.69 17.21
N MET A 405 0.56 11.73 16.59
CA MET A 405 0.94 12.15 15.24
C MET A 405 2.31 12.83 15.23
N PHE A 406 2.95 12.88 14.06
CA PHE A 406 4.21 13.60 13.88
C PHE A 406 3.95 15.10 13.92
N ASN A 407 4.15 15.71 15.09
CA ASN A 407 3.82 17.10 15.37
C ASN A 407 5.05 18.02 15.44
N SER A 408 6.19 17.49 15.89
CA SER A 408 7.43 18.26 16.09
C SER A 408 8.63 17.34 15.94
N ILE A 409 9.69 17.83 15.28
CA ILE A 409 10.95 17.09 15.16
C ILE A 409 11.61 16.95 16.53
N ALA A 410 11.63 18.03 17.32
CA ALA A 410 12.21 18.05 18.66
C ALA A 410 11.48 17.11 19.63
N GLU A 411 10.13 17.14 19.62
CA GLU A 411 9.31 16.23 20.45
C GLU A 411 9.54 14.77 20.04
N THR A 412 9.63 14.50 18.73
CA THR A 412 9.89 13.15 18.22
C THR A 412 11.26 12.63 18.65
N TRP A 413 12.32 13.43 18.50
CA TRP A 413 13.67 13.05 18.96
C TRP A 413 13.69 12.73 20.46
N LYS A 414 13.07 13.59 21.28
CA LYS A 414 12.95 13.37 22.72
C LYS A 414 12.19 12.08 23.04
N ASN A 415 11.07 11.83 22.36
CA ASN A 415 10.31 10.59 22.53
C ASN A 415 11.13 9.37 22.11
N CYS A 416 11.94 9.45 21.06
CA CYS A 416 12.87 8.39 20.69
C CYS A 416 13.99 8.16 21.72
N LEU A 417 14.28 9.10 22.63
CA LEU A 417 15.27 8.92 23.70
C LEU A 417 14.67 8.43 25.02
N ASP A 418 13.45 8.88 25.34
CA ASP A 418 12.84 8.66 26.65
C ASP A 418 11.71 7.62 26.61
N GLY A 419 11.06 7.46 25.45
CA GLY A 419 9.94 6.56 25.24
C GLY A 419 10.32 5.10 25.47
N ALA A 420 9.42 4.37 26.14
CA ALA A 420 9.64 2.96 26.52
C ALA A 420 9.70 2.02 25.31
N THR A 421 8.97 2.33 24.24
CA THR A 421 8.83 1.50 23.03
C THR A 421 9.11 2.29 21.75
N ASP A 422 9.72 3.47 21.86
CA ASP A 422 10.02 4.32 20.71
C ASP A 422 11.51 4.28 20.37
N PHE A 423 11.83 3.56 19.31
CA PHE A 423 13.20 3.36 18.81
C PHE A 423 13.34 3.76 17.34
N LYS A 424 12.45 4.62 16.83
CA LYS A 424 12.42 5.04 15.42
C LYS A 424 13.76 5.60 14.97
N GLU A 425 14.25 5.12 13.84
CA GLU A 425 15.22 5.85 13.03
C GLU A 425 14.47 6.71 11.98
N LEU A 426 15.21 7.47 11.18
CA LEU A 426 14.67 8.34 10.14
C LEU A 426 14.48 7.61 8.80
N ILE A 427 13.84 8.31 7.88
CA ILE A 427 13.66 7.94 6.48
C ILE A 427 14.48 8.88 5.57
N PRO A 428 14.79 8.51 4.32
CA PRO A 428 15.60 9.33 3.41
C PRO A 428 15.10 10.77 3.25
N GLU A 429 13.78 10.97 3.28
CA GLU A 429 13.11 12.26 3.05
C GLU A 429 13.57 13.38 4.01
N PHE A 430 14.10 13.04 5.19
CA PHE A 430 14.69 14.03 6.11
C PHE A 430 15.97 14.68 5.57
N TYR A 431 16.57 14.10 4.53
CA TYR A 431 17.84 14.53 3.92
C TYR A 431 17.69 14.89 2.44
N GLU A 432 16.45 14.94 1.94
CA GLU A 432 16.14 15.36 0.57
C GLU A 432 15.77 16.84 0.53
N ASN A 433 15.75 17.41 -0.69
CA ASN A 433 15.37 18.81 -0.89
C ASN A 433 13.86 19.05 -0.79
N ASP A 434 13.03 18.00 -0.91
CA ASP A 434 11.57 18.12 -0.79
C ASP A 434 11.12 17.99 0.66
N SER A 435 10.72 19.11 1.27
CA SER A 435 10.18 19.16 2.63
C SER A 435 8.66 19.05 2.70
N SER A 436 7.98 18.66 1.61
CA SER A 436 6.51 18.61 1.53
C SER A 436 5.87 17.74 2.61
N PHE A 437 6.55 16.69 3.08
CA PHE A 437 6.07 15.81 4.15
C PHE A 437 5.93 16.50 5.52
N LEU A 438 6.54 17.69 5.70
CA LEU A 438 6.42 18.50 6.90
C LEU A 438 5.22 19.46 6.87
N VAL A 439 4.62 19.69 5.70
CA VAL A 439 3.59 20.73 5.48
C VAL A 439 2.23 20.09 5.20
N ASN A 440 1.18 20.50 5.91
CA ASN A 440 -0.20 20.06 5.70
C ASN A 440 -0.85 20.78 4.50
N SER A 441 -0.23 20.67 3.32
CA SER A 441 -0.68 21.35 2.10
C SER A 441 -2.09 20.94 1.66
N LEU A 442 -2.51 19.71 1.99
CA LEU A 442 -3.83 19.17 1.68
C LEU A 442 -4.92 19.59 2.68
N LYS A 443 -4.57 20.35 3.73
CA LYS A 443 -5.50 20.79 4.80
C LYS A 443 -6.26 19.61 5.40
N LEU A 444 -5.53 18.53 5.69
CA LEU A 444 -6.08 17.32 6.28
C LEU A 444 -6.60 17.64 7.69
N ASP A 445 -7.75 17.08 8.04
CA ASP A 445 -8.23 17.09 9.42
C ASP A 445 -7.50 16.01 10.23
N LEU A 446 -6.36 16.39 10.80
CA LEU A 446 -5.49 15.52 11.61
C LEU A 446 -5.88 15.52 13.10
N GLY A 447 -6.98 16.18 13.45
CA GLY A 447 -7.52 16.25 14.80
C GLY A 447 -6.87 17.31 15.69
N LYS A 448 -7.21 17.23 16.98
CA LYS A 448 -6.87 18.22 18.01
C LYS A 448 -6.18 17.53 19.18
N ARG A 449 -5.02 18.03 19.59
CA ARG A 449 -4.26 17.55 20.76
C ARG A 449 -5.00 17.85 22.06
N GLN A 450 -4.64 17.16 23.15
CA GLN A 450 -5.25 17.40 24.48
C GLN A 450 -5.13 18.85 24.97
N GLY A 451 -4.06 19.56 24.60
CA GLY A 451 -3.88 20.99 24.89
C GLY A 451 -4.71 21.94 24.02
N GLY A 452 -5.52 21.40 23.11
CA GLY A 452 -6.41 22.16 22.24
C GLY A 452 -5.77 22.73 20.98
N LYS A 453 -4.50 22.44 20.71
CA LYS A 453 -3.83 22.81 19.45
C LYS A 453 -4.24 21.83 18.34
N MET A 454 -4.59 22.36 17.17
CA MET A 454 -4.83 21.56 15.97
C MET A 454 -3.52 20.98 15.44
N VAL A 455 -3.57 19.78 14.87
CA VAL A 455 -2.42 19.18 14.19
C VAL A 455 -2.36 19.73 12.75
N GLU A 456 -1.31 20.46 12.43
CA GLU A 456 -1.10 21.12 11.13
C GLU A 456 0.31 20.82 10.61
N ASP A 457 1.08 21.82 10.19
CA ASP A 457 2.50 21.69 9.83
C ASP A 457 3.33 21.15 11.01
N VAL A 458 4.40 20.43 10.68
CA VAL A 458 5.34 19.92 11.68
C VAL A 458 6.15 21.08 12.24
N GLU A 459 6.22 21.18 13.56
CA GLU A 459 7.04 22.18 14.23
C GLU A 459 8.52 21.89 14.01
N LEU A 460 9.20 22.87 13.40
CA LEU A 460 10.63 22.82 13.14
C LEU A 460 11.43 23.25 14.38
N PRO A 461 12.69 22.77 14.51
CA PRO A 461 13.63 23.27 15.51
C PRO A 461 13.88 24.77 15.34
N PRO A 462 14.23 25.51 16.41
CA PRO A 462 14.40 26.97 16.33
C PRO A 462 15.48 27.43 15.33
N TRP A 463 16.49 26.61 15.07
CA TRP A 463 17.55 26.89 14.09
C TRP A 463 17.12 26.69 12.63
N ALA A 464 15.94 26.12 12.37
CA ALA A 464 15.38 25.94 11.03
C ALA A 464 14.32 27.02 10.77
N SER A 465 14.71 28.09 10.07
CA SER A 465 13.84 29.24 9.75
C SER A 465 12.90 29.01 8.55
N GLY A 466 12.57 27.75 8.26
CA GLY A 466 11.86 27.29 7.06
C GLY A 466 10.35 27.46 7.12
#